data_AF-A0A1G2S5V8-F1
#
_entry.id   AF-A0A1G2S5V8-F1
#
_cell.length_a   1.000
_cell.length_b   1.000
_cell.length_c   1.000
_cell.angle_alpha   90.00
_cell.angle_beta   90.00
_cell.angle_gamma   90.00
#
_symmetry.space_group_name_H-M   'P 1'
#
loop_
_entity.id
_entity.type
_entity.pdbx_description
1 polymer ?
#
loop_
_entity_poly.entity_id
_entity_poly.type
_entity_poly.pdbx_seq_one_letter_code
_entity_poly.pdbx_strand_id
1 'polypeptide(L)' 'MQRVIDGILQPLVSLIMAAAVAYFLFGVMMFVKDQNSEEAQGEGKKHMLWGTIGLAIIVSVWGILNMINSFVLGFS' A
#
# COMPACT_ATOMS: atom_id res chain seq x y z
N MET A 1 6.09 16.15 -19.25
CA MET A 1 6.34 15.22 -18.12
C MET A 1 5.04 14.71 -17.45
N GLN A 2 3.88 15.38 -17.55
CA GLN A 2 2.61 14.83 -17.02
C GLN A 2 2.21 13.44 -17.55
N ARG A 3 2.48 13.13 -18.83
CA ARG A 3 2.03 11.87 -19.47
C ARG A 3 2.59 10.58 -18.84
N VAL A 4 3.78 10.64 -18.24
CA VAL A 4 4.39 9.46 -17.60
C VAL A 4 3.79 9.22 -16.21
N ILE A 5 3.50 10.30 -15.49
CA ILE A 5 2.87 10.24 -14.17
C ILE A 5 1.43 9.74 -14.30
N ASP A 6 0.66 10.32 -15.23
CA ASP A 6 -0.75 9.96 -15.43
C ASP A 6 -0.92 8.63 -16.17
N GLY A 7 -0.02 8.31 -17.11
CA GLY A 7 -0.16 7.12 -17.96
C GLY A 7 0.39 5.82 -17.36
N ILE A 8 1.36 5.90 -16.45
CA ILE A 8 2.06 4.71 -15.91
C ILE A 8 1.98 4.65 -14.39
N LEU A 9 2.20 5.78 -13.72
CA LEU A 9 2.34 5.82 -12.27
C LEU A 9 0.99 5.70 -11.56
N GLN A 10 -0.04 6.41 -12.04
CA GLN A 10 -1.38 6.37 -11.44
C GLN A 10 -2.04 4.97 -11.51
N PRO A 11 -2.04 4.25 -12.66
CA PRO A 11 -2.57 2.89 -12.73
C PRO A 11 -1.76 1.90 -11.90
N LEU A 12 -0.43 2.02 -11.90
CA LEU A 12 0.46 1.13 -11.15
C LEU A 12 0.25 1.28 -9.65
N VAL A 13 0.15 2.51 -9.14
CA VAL A 13 -0.13 2.78 -7.71
C VAL A 13 -1.50 2.23 -7.32
N SER A 14 -2.52 2.40 -8.16
CA SER A 14 -3.85 1.84 -7.91
C SER A 14 -3.84 0.30 -7.87
N LEU A 15 -3.06 -0.34 -8.73
CA LEU A 15 -2.90 -1.80 -8.75
C LEU A 15 -2.21 -2.30 -7.48
N ILE A 16 -1.10 -1.65 -7.10
CA ILE A 16 -0.33 -1.99 -5.89
C ILE A 16 -1.19 -1.75 -4.64
N MET A 17 -2.03 -0.71 -4.63
CA MET A 17 -2.98 -0.47 -3.56
C MET A 17 -4.01 -1.57 -3.40
N ALA A 18 -4.62 -2.02 -4.49
CA ALA A 18 -5.54 -3.15 -4.45
C ALA A 18 -4.85 -4.42 -3.92
N ALA A 19 -3.62 -4.69 -4.37
CA ALA A 19 -2.84 -5.83 -3.91
C ALA A 19 -2.46 -5.72 -2.41
N ALA A 20 -2.03 -4.54 -1.95
CA ALA A 20 -1.66 -4.31 -0.55
C ALA A 20 -2.85 -4.47 0.39
N VAL A 21 -4.02 -3.93 0.01
CA VAL A 21 -5.28 -4.12 0.76
C VAL A 21 -5.68 -5.59 0.78
N ALA A 22 -5.61 -6.29 -0.35
CA ALA A 22 -5.91 -7.72 -0.40
C ALA A 22 -4.98 -8.54 0.51
N TYR A 23 -3.68 -8.22 0.51
CA TYR A 23 -2.68 -8.91 1.35
C TYR A 23 -2.89 -8.63 2.85
N PHE A 24 -3.25 -7.39 3.19
CA PHE A 24 -3.62 -7.01 4.54
C PHE A 24 -4.86 -7.78 5.02
N LEU A 25 -5.93 -7.83 4.20
CA LEU A 25 -7.14 -8.58 4.50
C LEU A 25 -6.88 -10.09 4.63
N PHE A 26 -5.99 -10.64 3.79
CA PHE A 26 -5.55 -12.04 3.91
C PHE A 26 -4.88 -12.31 5.26
N GLY A 27 -3.98 -11.43 5.70
CA GLY A 27 -3.35 -11.52 7.02
C GLY A 27 -4.36 -11.45 8.17
N VAL A 28 -5.36 -10.57 8.08
CA VAL A 28 -6.44 -10.47 9.08
C VAL A 28 -7.27 -11.76 9.10
N MET A 29 -7.66 -12.29 7.94
CA MET A 29 -8.41 -13.55 7.87
C MET A 29 -7.61 -14.72 8.46
N MET A 30 -6.31 -14.79 8.19
CA MET A 30 -5.43 -15.82 8.74
C MET A 30 -5.29 -15.69 10.26
N PHE A 31 -5.14 -14.47 10.76
CA PHE A 31 -5.08 -14.18 12.20
C PHE A 31 -6.39 -14.54 12.93
N VAL A 32 -7.55 -14.27 12.32
CA VAL A 32 -8.86 -14.54 12.92
C VAL A 32 -9.26 -16.02 12.83
N LYS A 33 -8.91 -16.70 11.73
CA LYS A 33 -9.31 -18.09 11.47
C LYS A 33 -8.65 -19.08 12.42
N ASP A 34 -7.42 -18.80 12.86
CA ASP A 34 -6.59 -19.80 13.53
C ASP A 34 -6.04 -19.29 14.88
N GLN A 35 -6.96 -18.87 15.75
CA GLN A 35 -6.63 -18.30 17.06
C GLN A 35 -6.03 -19.32 18.05
N ASN A 36 -6.16 -20.62 17.80
CA ASN A 36 -5.70 -21.68 18.71
C ASN A 36 -4.25 -22.14 18.46
N SER A 37 -3.59 -21.67 17.39
CA SER A 37 -2.19 -21.98 17.11
C SER A 37 -1.34 -20.72 17.21
N GLU A 38 -0.37 -20.70 18.13
CA GLU A 38 0.58 -19.59 18.26
C GLU A 38 1.37 -19.37 16.95
N GLU A 39 1.62 -20.43 16.19
CA GLU A 39 2.31 -20.40 14.91
C GLU A 39 1.50 -19.66 13.85
N ALA A 40 0.21 -19.97 13.74
CA ALA A 40 -0.69 -19.32 12.79
C ALA A 40 -0.98 -17.86 13.17
N GLN A 41 -1.03 -17.55 14.47
CA GLN A 41 -1.07 -16.16 14.93
C GLN A 41 0.20 -15.39 14.55
N GLY A 42 1.38 -16.02 14.67
CA GLY A 42 2.65 -15.42 14.29
C GLY A 42 2.70 -15.10 12.79
N GLU A 43 2.24 -16.02 11.96
CA GLU A 43 2.18 -15.86 10.50
C GLU A 43 1.15 -14.82 10.08
N GLY A 44 -0.05 -14.82 10.67
CA GLY A 44 -1.08 -13.80 10.45
C GLY A 44 -0.60 -12.38 10.79
N LYS A 45 0.09 -12.21 11.94
CA LYS A 45 0.70 -10.92 12.33
C LYS A 45 1.76 -10.48 11.31
N LYS A 46 2.57 -11.41 10.81
CA LYS A 46 3.58 -11.11 9.78
C LYS A 46 2.93 -10.64 8.48
N HIS A 47 1.86 -11.28 8.03
CA HIS A 47 1.10 -10.85 6.85
C HIS A 47 0.43 -9.49 7.03
N MET A 48 -0.15 -9.22 8.21
CA MET A 48 -0.68 -7.90 8.55
C MET A 48 0.40 -6.81 8.53
N LEU A 49 1.60 -7.11 9.04
CA LEU A 49 2.74 -6.19 9.03
C LEU A 49 3.18 -5.86 7.61
N TRP A 50 3.35 -6.86 6.75
CA TRP A 50 3.69 -6.66 5.34
C TRP A 50 2.62 -5.88 4.57
N GLY A 51 1.33 -6.14 4.83
CA GLY A 51 0.23 -5.36 4.29
C GLY A 51 0.28 -3.89 4.75
N THR A 52 0.54 -3.66 6.04
CA THR A 52 0.65 -2.31 6.62
C THR A 52 1.83 -1.53 6.04
N ILE A 53 2.98 -2.17 5.86
CA ILE A 53 4.14 -1.57 5.19
C ILE A 53 3.78 -1.21 3.74
N GLY A 54 3.09 -2.10 3.02
CA GLY A 54 2.59 -1.82 1.66
C GLY A 54 1.70 -0.57 1.61
N LEU A 55 0.76 -0.45 2.55
CA LEU A 55 -0.11 0.74 2.67
C LEU A 55 0.69 2.01 2.98
N ALA A 56 1.67 1.93 3.88
CA ALA A 56 2.53 3.07 4.22
C ALA A 56 3.33 3.58 3.01
N ILE A 57 3.82 2.66 2.16
CA ILE A 57 4.52 3.01 0.91
C ILE A 57 3.57 3.76 -0.04
N ILE A 58 2.33 3.29 -0.21
CA ILE A 58 1.35 3.94 -1.10
C ILE A 58 1.02 5.35 -0.63
N VAL A 59 0.79 5.54 0.67
CA VAL A 59 0.56 6.87 1.27
C VAL A 59 1.77 7.79 1.04
N SER A 60 2.98 7.26 1.20
CA SER A 60 4.22 8.01 0.93
C SER A 60 4.33 8.44 -0.53
N VAL A 61 3.98 7.56 -1.48
CA VAL A 61 3.97 7.89 -2.91
C VAL A 61 2.97 9.01 -3.20
N TRP A 62 1.75 8.94 -2.66
CA TRP A 62 0.75 10.01 -2.81
C TRP A 62 1.22 11.35 -2.25
N GLY A 63 1.87 11.33 -1.08
CA GLY A 63 2.46 12.52 -0.46
C GLY A 63 3.56 13.14 -1.33
N ILE A 64 4.46 12.31 -1.87
CA ILE A 64 5.54 12.76 -2.76
C ILE A 64 4.98 13.32 -4.07
N LEU A 65 3.99 12.66 -4.68
CA LEU A 65 3.33 13.14 -5.90
C LEU A 65 2.67 14.51 -5.68
N ASN A 66 1.95 14.68 -4.57
CA ASN A 66 1.33 15.97 -4.23
C ASN A 66 2.36 17.05 -3.93
N MET A 67 3.48 16.70 -3.26
CA MET A 67 4.57 17.63 -2.99
C MET A 67 5.23 18.09 -4.29
N ILE A 68 5.52 17.18 -5.21
CA ILE A 68 6.09 17.52 -6.53
C ILE A 68 5.12 18.37 -7.34
N ASN A 69 3.82 18.01 -7.38
CA ASN A 69 2.82 18.81 -8.08
C ASN A 69 2.70 20.22 -7.50
N SER A 70 2.69 20.35 -6.17
CA SER A 70 2.63 21.65 -5.49
C SER A 70 3.88 22.48 -5.75
N PHE A 71 5.06 21.85 -5.73
CA PHE A 71 6.32 22.51 -6.04
C PHE A 71 6.35 23.00 -7.49
N VAL A 72 5.97 22.16 -8.46
CA VAL A 72 5.96 22.53 -9.90
C VAL A 72 4.93 23.61 -10.22
N LEU A 73 3.72 23.52 -9.64
CA LEU A 73 2.67 24.54 -9.83
C LEU A 73 3.00 25.87 -9.13
N GLY A 74 3.88 25.88 -8.13
CA GLY A 74 4.37 27.10 -7.50
C GLY A 74 5.33 27.93 -8.38
N PHE A 75 5.81 27.38 -9.50
CA PHE A 75 6.69 28.07 -10.46
C PHE A 75 6.01 28.43 -11.80
N SER A 76 4.70 28.17 -11.98
CA SER A 76 3.93 28.60 -13.16
C SER A 76 2.95 29.72 -12.83
#